data_AF-G8LTJ2-F1
#
_entry.id   AF-G8LTJ2-F1
#
_cell.length_a   1.000
_cell.length_b   1.000
_cell.length_c   1.000
_cell.angle_alpha   90.00
_cell.angle_beta   90.00
_cell.angle_gamma   90.00
#
_symmetry.space_group_name_H-M   'P 1'
#
loop_
_entity.id
_entity.type
_entity.pdbx_description
1 polymer ?
#
loop_
_entity_poly.entity_id
_entity_poly.type
_entity_poly.pdbx_seq_one_letter_code
_entity_poly.pdbx_strand_id
1 'polypeptide(L)'
;MKVKDFINEINSIYPDIDKNEVASDVLISEKEKSLGYKLPKSFKTFLKEFSNGIMLLDAEPIGGVGEDDDSPCGSIFLASSQIKKSIINIIPTKETITPDKLIAFSLYDAMDSANNFWVFICDKEYTDNEYRVGLISQYTEDIVVVLDSFEEWLTVFWNANKDSDDAVSVFHSMYKTWEEREDLLRPDWRNQD
;
A
#
# COMPACT_ATOMS: atom_id res chain seq x y z
N MET A 1 2.57 -14.12 -5.26
CA MET A 1 2.61 -14.09 -6.74
C MET A 1 3.71 -13.13 -7.14
N LYS A 2 4.49 -13.43 -8.18
CA LYS A 2 5.50 -12.47 -8.63
C LYS A 2 4.84 -11.29 -9.31
N VAL A 3 5.41 -10.10 -9.16
CA VAL A 3 4.84 -8.89 -9.77
C VAL A 3 4.68 -9.03 -11.29
N LYS A 4 5.61 -9.71 -11.98
CA LYS A 4 5.48 -9.96 -13.43
C LYS A 4 4.33 -10.90 -13.77
N ASP A 5 4.06 -11.90 -12.92
CA ASP A 5 2.93 -12.80 -13.12
C ASP A 5 1.62 -12.03 -12.94
N PHE A 6 1.54 -11.18 -11.90
CA PHE A 6 0.41 -10.28 -11.70
C PHE A 6 0.15 -9.40 -12.93
N ILE A 7 1.19 -8.72 -13.44
CA ILE A 7 1.08 -7.85 -14.62
C ILE A 7 0.57 -8.63 -15.84
N ASN A 8 1.09 -9.84 -16.06
CA ASN A 8 0.64 -10.68 -17.18
C ASN A 8 -0.82 -11.09 -17.04
N GLU A 9 -1.23 -11.54 -15.85
CA GLU A 9 -2.60 -11.98 -15.58
C GLU A 9 -3.59 -10.82 -15.67
N ILE A 10 -3.32 -9.69 -15.00
CA ILE A 10 -4.24 -8.56 -14.99
C ILE A 10 -4.42 -7.94 -16.38
N ASN A 11 -3.34 -7.84 -17.17
CA ASN A 11 -3.44 -7.37 -18.56
C ASN A 11 -4.22 -8.34 -19.45
N SER A 12 -4.24 -9.64 -19.12
CA SER A 12 -5.00 -10.64 -19.87
C SER A 12 -6.48 -10.62 -19.52
N ILE A 13 -6.82 -10.42 -18.25
CA ILE A 13 -8.22 -10.44 -17.77
C ILE A 13 -8.89 -9.07 -17.94
N TYR A 14 -8.15 -8.00 -17.68
CA TYR A 14 -8.60 -6.60 -17.74
C TYR A 14 -7.70 -5.80 -18.70
N PRO A 15 -7.76 -6.06 -20.02
CA PRO A 15 -6.87 -5.40 -20.99
C PRO A 15 -7.07 -3.88 -21.04
N ASP A 16 -8.28 -3.42 -20.76
CA ASP A 16 -8.68 -2.02 -20.82
C ASP A 16 -8.63 -1.30 -19.45
N ILE A 17 -7.99 -1.89 -18.43
CA ILE A 17 -7.82 -1.23 -17.12
C ILE A 17 -7.07 0.10 -17.31
N ASP A 18 -7.58 1.15 -16.69
CA ASP A 18 -7.04 2.51 -16.80
C ASP A 18 -5.70 2.61 -16.08
N LYS A 19 -4.64 2.90 -16.84
CA LYS A 19 -3.24 2.95 -16.38
C LYS A 19 -2.65 4.29 -16.72
N ASN A 20 -1.77 4.77 -15.86
CA ASN A 20 -0.94 5.92 -16.14
C ASN A 20 0.30 5.52 -16.92
N GLU A 21 0.93 6.53 -17.50
CA GLU A 21 2.26 6.37 -18.08
C GLU A 21 3.21 5.75 -17.05
N VAL A 22 4.03 4.80 -17.48
CA VAL A 22 4.96 4.08 -16.59
C VAL A 22 6.11 4.98 -16.16
N ALA A 23 6.66 4.72 -14.97
CA ALA A 23 7.76 5.49 -14.42
C ALA A 23 9.09 5.18 -15.11
N SER A 24 9.91 6.21 -15.35
CA SER A 24 11.29 6.05 -15.79
C SER A 24 12.24 5.74 -14.62
N ASP A 25 13.40 5.15 -14.91
CA ASP A 25 14.45 4.94 -13.90
C ASP A 25 14.95 6.25 -13.27
N VAL A 26 14.95 7.35 -14.03
CA VAL A 26 15.32 8.68 -13.54
C VAL A 26 14.32 9.16 -12.50
N LEU A 27 13.02 9.07 -12.82
CA LEU A 27 11.95 9.52 -11.94
C LEU A 27 11.91 8.72 -10.63
N ILE A 28 12.08 7.40 -10.72
CA ILE A 28 12.23 6.52 -9.55
C ILE A 28 13.44 6.93 -8.71
N SER A 29 14.59 7.15 -9.34
CA SER A 29 15.82 7.52 -8.63
C SER A 29 15.69 8.88 -7.92
N GLU A 30 15.00 9.84 -8.53
CA GLU A 30 14.72 11.15 -7.92
C GLU A 30 13.78 11.01 -6.71
N LYS A 31 12.73 10.20 -6.82
CA LYS A 31 11.83 9.92 -5.71
C LYS A 31 12.52 9.16 -4.57
N GLU A 32 13.33 8.14 -4.87
CA GLU A 32 14.15 7.44 -3.86
C GLU A 32 15.08 8.41 -3.12
N LYS A 33 15.66 9.38 -3.83
CA LYS A 33 16.52 10.41 -3.23
C LYS A 33 15.74 11.35 -2.31
N SER A 34 14.52 11.76 -2.67
CA SER A 34 13.71 12.64 -1.82
C SER A 34 13.13 11.92 -0.61
N LEU A 35 12.79 10.63 -0.74
CA LEU A 35 12.36 9.78 0.36
C LEU A 35 13.52 9.40 1.30
N GLY A 36 14.76 9.39 0.80
CA GLY A 36 15.92 8.89 1.55
C GLY A 36 16.02 7.37 1.62
N TYR A 37 15.19 6.65 0.84
CA TYR A 37 15.11 5.19 0.83
C TYR A 37 15.06 4.66 -0.60
N LYS A 38 15.62 3.47 -0.80
CA LYS A 38 15.41 2.68 -2.01
C LYS A 38 14.04 2.02 -1.97
N LEU A 39 13.30 2.07 -3.09
CA LEU A 39 12.02 1.39 -3.22
C LEU A 39 12.22 -0.12 -3.45
N PRO A 40 11.25 -0.97 -3.04
CA PRO A 40 11.27 -2.39 -3.34
C PRO A 40 11.41 -2.63 -4.85
N LYS A 41 12.18 -3.65 -5.22
CA LYS A 41 12.37 -4.02 -6.63
C LYS A 41 11.07 -4.44 -7.29
N SER A 42 10.22 -5.18 -6.57
CA SER A 42 8.88 -5.57 -7.01
C SER A 42 8.01 -4.35 -7.32
N PHE A 43 7.98 -3.37 -6.41
CA PHE A 43 7.25 -2.12 -6.60
C PHE A 43 7.80 -1.29 -7.76
N LYS A 44 9.13 -1.20 -7.91
CA LYS A 44 9.74 -0.56 -9.10
C LYS A 44 9.37 -1.26 -10.39
N THR A 45 9.33 -2.59 -10.42
CA THR A 45 8.86 -3.34 -11.60
C THR A 45 7.40 -3.00 -11.90
N PHE A 46 6.53 -2.92 -10.90
CA PHE A 46 5.14 -2.47 -11.07
C PHE A 46 5.08 -1.07 -11.70
N LEU A 47 5.81 -0.09 -11.16
CA LEU A 47 5.81 1.28 -11.67
C LEU A 47 6.34 1.39 -13.11
N LYS A 48 7.35 0.59 -13.46
CA LYS A 48 8.01 0.63 -14.78
C LYS A 48 7.31 -0.17 -15.87
N GLU A 49 6.62 -1.24 -15.50
CA GLU A 49 6.07 -2.20 -16.46
C GLU A 49 4.53 -2.19 -16.49
N PHE A 50 3.87 -1.54 -15.51
CA PHE A 50 2.41 -1.55 -15.41
C PHE A 50 1.79 -0.15 -15.32
N SER A 51 2.03 0.59 -14.24
CA SER A 51 1.43 1.92 -14.05
C SER A 51 2.17 2.74 -12.99
N ASN A 52 2.37 4.04 -13.25
CA ASN A 52 2.93 4.98 -12.27
C ASN A 52 1.85 5.48 -11.29
N GLY A 53 1.39 4.56 -10.44
CA GLY A 53 0.20 4.76 -9.62
C GLY A 53 -1.09 4.53 -10.41
N ILE A 54 -2.13 4.11 -9.70
CA ILE A 54 -3.37 3.59 -10.29
C ILE A 54 -4.42 3.43 -9.17
N MET A 55 -5.69 3.64 -9.49
CA MET A 55 -6.79 3.09 -8.69
C MET A 55 -7.04 1.65 -9.17
N LEU A 56 -6.39 0.69 -8.52
CA LEU A 56 -6.35 -0.68 -9.00
C LEU A 56 -7.71 -1.36 -8.84
N LEU A 57 -8.36 -1.66 -9.98
CA LEU A 57 -9.72 -2.20 -10.08
C LEU A 57 -10.73 -1.40 -9.23
N ASP A 58 -10.59 -0.06 -9.17
CA ASP A 58 -11.45 0.82 -8.37
C ASP A 58 -11.46 0.53 -6.85
N ALA A 59 -10.53 -0.29 -6.36
CA ALA A 59 -10.49 -0.76 -4.97
C ALA A 59 -9.24 -0.35 -4.19
N GLU A 60 -8.08 -0.27 -4.85
CA GLU A 60 -6.81 0.03 -4.17
C GLU A 60 -6.07 1.23 -4.82
N PRO A 61 -6.01 2.38 -4.13
CA PRO A 61 -5.32 3.56 -4.63
C PRO A 61 -3.82 3.45 -4.38
N ILE A 62 -3.06 3.13 -5.42
CA ILE A 62 -1.60 3.02 -5.37
C ILE A 62 -1.01 4.34 -5.89
N GLY A 63 -0.14 4.96 -5.09
CA GLY A 63 0.55 6.19 -5.44
C GLY A 63 1.69 5.98 -6.44
N GLY A 64 1.93 7.00 -7.27
CA GLY A 64 3.01 7.02 -8.24
C GLY A 64 4.30 7.65 -7.71
N VAL A 65 5.35 7.57 -8.53
CA VAL A 65 6.58 8.36 -8.40
C VAL A 65 6.50 9.52 -9.40
N GLY A 66 6.38 10.75 -8.93
CA GLY A 66 6.18 11.91 -9.79
C GLY A 66 5.75 13.14 -8.99
N GLU A 67 5.31 14.17 -9.69
CA GLU A 67 4.48 15.23 -9.12
C GLU A 67 3.04 14.69 -8.91
N ASP A 68 2.23 15.37 -8.10
CA ASP A 68 0.91 14.85 -7.71
C ASP A 68 -0.09 14.77 -8.87
N ASP A 69 0.14 15.52 -9.94
CA ASP A 69 -0.62 15.49 -11.19
C ASP A 69 -0.22 14.34 -12.14
N ASP A 70 0.92 13.70 -11.91
CA ASP A 70 1.40 12.54 -12.69
C ASP A 70 0.74 11.22 -12.26
N SER A 71 -0.03 11.22 -11.16
CA SER A 71 -0.65 10.02 -10.59
C SER A 71 -2.08 10.31 -10.10
N PRO A 72 -3.09 9.52 -10.49
CA PRO A 72 -4.50 9.75 -10.15
C PRO A 72 -4.76 9.66 -8.65
N CYS A 73 -3.88 8.97 -7.92
CA CYS A 73 -3.96 8.81 -6.49
C CYS A 73 -3.03 9.76 -5.72
N GLY A 74 -2.15 10.50 -6.41
CA GLY A 74 -1.06 11.30 -5.84
C GLY A 74 0.27 10.55 -5.72
N SER A 75 1.30 11.21 -5.22
CA SER A 75 2.63 10.59 -5.10
C SER A 75 2.89 9.89 -3.77
N ILE A 76 3.69 8.82 -3.79
CA ILE A 76 4.20 8.16 -2.58
C ILE A 76 5.01 9.15 -1.71
N PHE A 77 4.93 8.98 -0.39
CA PHE A 77 5.49 9.92 0.58
C PHE A 77 5.97 9.24 1.86
N LEU A 78 6.83 9.93 2.63
CA LEU A 78 7.20 9.46 3.97
C LEU A 78 6.05 9.69 4.95
N ALA A 79 5.65 8.69 5.71
CA ALA A 79 4.51 8.77 6.62
C ALA A 79 4.66 9.91 7.66
N SER A 80 5.90 10.33 7.98
CA SER A 80 6.18 11.48 8.83
C SER A 80 5.65 12.82 8.32
N SER A 81 5.25 12.94 7.05
CA SER A 81 4.60 14.16 6.54
C SER A 81 3.13 14.28 6.94
N GLN A 82 2.48 13.18 7.36
CA GLN A 82 1.06 13.14 7.70
C GLN A 82 0.79 12.65 9.13
N ILE A 83 1.54 11.66 9.60
CA ILE A 83 1.38 11.07 10.94
C ILE A 83 1.97 12.00 12.00
N LYS A 84 1.21 12.21 13.08
CA LYS A 84 1.63 13.07 14.19
C LYS A 84 2.38 12.32 15.28
N LYS A 85 2.13 11.02 15.45
CA LYS A 85 2.87 10.17 16.38
C LYS A 85 4.36 10.15 16.06
N SER A 86 5.18 10.34 17.10
CA SER A 86 6.64 10.18 17.02
C SER A 86 7.08 8.70 17.02
N ILE A 87 6.24 7.82 17.57
CA ILE A 87 6.46 6.36 17.63
C ILE A 87 5.15 5.68 17.26
N ILE A 88 5.24 4.76 16.31
CA ILE A 88 4.16 3.93 15.80
C ILE A 88 4.36 2.52 16.35
N ASN A 89 3.31 1.92 16.90
CA ASN A 89 3.32 0.53 17.31
C ASN A 89 3.04 -0.37 16.10
N ILE A 90 3.78 -1.45 15.96
CA ILE A 90 3.48 -2.54 15.02
C ILE A 90 2.81 -3.64 15.84
N ILE A 91 1.47 -3.59 15.88
CA ILE A 91 0.67 -4.42 16.80
C ILE A 91 0.92 -5.92 16.61
N PRO A 92 0.94 -6.46 15.37
CA PRO A 92 1.12 -7.90 15.16
C PRO A 92 2.46 -8.44 15.68
N THR A 93 3.54 -7.66 15.55
CA THR A 93 4.90 -8.08 15.94
C THR A 93 5.34 -7.57 17.31
N LYS A 94 4.56 -6.67 17.94
CA LYS A 94 4.90 -5.99 19.21
C LYS A 94 6.21 -5.21 19.11
N GLU A 95 6.50 -4.69 17.93
CA GLU A 95 7.64 -3.83 17.63
C GLU A 95 7.19 -2.35 17.60
N THR A 96 8.16 -1.44 17.58
CA THR A 96 7.90 -0.01 17.39
C THR A 96 8.75 0.55 16.27
N ILE A 97 8.25 1.53 15.55
CA ILE A 97 8.96 2.21 14.47
C ILE A 97 8.68 3.71 14.48
N THR A 98 9.58 4.49 13.90
CA THR A 98 9.40 5.92 13.71
C THR A 98 8.82 6.20 12.31
N PRO A 99 7.95 7.21 12.16
CA PRO A 99 7.23 7.45 10.91
C PRO A 99 8.13 7.84 9.72
N ASP A 100 9.35 8.32 9.97
CA ASP A 100 10.37 8.62 8.95
C ASP A 100 10.93 7.36 8.28
N LYS A 101 10.70 6.17 8.85
CA LYS A 101 11.09 4.88 8.28
C LYS A 101 9.96 4.19 7.53
N LEU A 102 8.89 4.92 7.22
CA LEU A 102 7.70 4.38 6.56
C LEU A 102 7.42 5.15 5.28
N ILE A 103 7.30 4.44 4.16
CA ILE A 103 6.91 5.03 2.88
C ILE A 103 5.47 4.61 2.60
N ALA A 104 4.54 5.56 2.62
CA ALA A 104 3.16 5.33 2.18
C ALA A 104 3.14 5.11 0.67
N PHE A 105 2.61 3.96 0.25
CA PHE A 105 2.45 3.61 -1.17
C PHE A 105 0.99 3.48 -1.59
N SER A 106 0.05 3.34 -0.65
CA SER A 106 -1.36 3.53 -0.92
C SER A 106 -1.87 4.83 -0.31
N LEU A 107 -2.96 5.36 -0.86
CA LEU A 107 -3.48 6.70 -0.56
C LEU A 107 -4.99 6.63 -0.33
N TYR A 108 -5.44 6.75 0.92
CA TYR A 108 -6.85 6.63 1.32
C TYR A 108 -7.44 5.23 1.08
N ASP A 109 -8.49 4.83 1.80
CA ASP A 109 -9.28 3.65 1.41
C ASP A 109 -10.38 4.15 0.46
N ALA A 110 -10.45 3.61 -0.76
CA ALA A 110 -11.42 4.07 -1.75
C ALA A 110 -12.86 3.72 -1.37
N MET A 111 -13.06 2.71 -0.51
CA MET A 111 -14.38 2.15 -0.19
C MET A 111 -15.01 2.75 1.07
N ASP A 112 -14.19 3.07 2.08
CA ASP A 112 -14.66 3.67 3.32
C ASP A 112 -14.18 5.12 3.41
N SER A 113 -14.96 5.99 4.04
CA SER A 113 -14.54 7.36 4.42
C SER A 113 -13.36 7.40 5.43
N ALA A 114 -12.50 6.38 5.39
CA ALA A 114 -11.39 6.12 6.27
C ALA A 114 -10.06 6.33 5.54
N ASN A 115 -9.17 7.08 6.18
CA ASN A 115 -7.84 7.38 5.68
C ASN A 115 -6.82 6.32 6.14
N ASN A 116 -7.19 5.04 6.08
CA ASN A 116 -6.23 3.97 6.29
C ASN A 116 -5.31 3.88 5.07
N PHE A 117 -4.04 3.54 5.26
CA PHE A 117 -3.13 3.42 4.14
C PHE A 117 -2.00 2.41 4.39
N TRP A 118 -1.50 1.85 3.30
CA TRP A 118 -0.42 0.89 3.30
C TRP A 118 0.93 1.57 3.17
N VAL A 119 1.89 1.08 3.95
CA VAL A 119 3.27 1.57 4.00
C VAL A 119 4.27 0.45 3.77
N PHE A 120 5.41 0.78 3.17
CA PHE A 120 6.62 -0.02 3.28
C PHE A 120 7.30 0.25 4.62
N ILE A 121 7.69 -0.82 5.32
CA ILE A 121 8.36 -0.77 6.61
C ILE A 121 9.89 -0.84 6.40
N CYS A 122 10.55 0.31 6.28
CA CYS A 122 11.98 0.44 6.00
C CYS A 122 12.82 0.38 7.29
N ASP A 123 12.62 -0.66 8.11
CA ASP A 123 13.22 -0.81 9.45
C ASP A 123 14.67 -1.31 9.43
N LYS A 124 15.05 -2.06 8.40
CA LYS A 124 16.38 -2.62 8.19
C LYS A 124 16.67 -2.81 6.70
N GLU A 125 17.89 -3.26 6.39
CA GLU A 125 18.25 -3.65 5.03
C GLU A 125 17.68 -5.03 4.68
N TYR A 126 16.99 -5.08 3.54
CA TYR A 126 16.47 -6.31 2.94
C TYR A 126 17.13 -6.52 1.57
N THR A 127 17.27 -7.78 1.15
CA THR A 127 17.71 -8.09 -0.22
C THR A 127 16.74 -7.45 -1.21
N ASP A 128 17.27 -6.74 -2.21
CA ASP A 128 16.50 -6.00 -3.21
C ASP A 128 15.53 -4.94 -2.62
N ASN A 129 15.68 -4.59 -1.33
CA ASN A 129 14.79 -3.68 -0.59
C ASN A 129 13.34 -4.18 -0.51
N GLU A 130 13.11 -5.48 -0.57
CA GLU A 130 11.77 -6.06 -0.38
C GLU A 130 11.35 -5.95 1.09
N TYR A 131 10.83 -4.78 1.45
CA TYR A 131 10.34 -4.46 2.78
C TYR A 131 9.02 -5.17 3.07
N ARG A 132 8.77 -5.41 4.36
CA ARG A 132 7.43 -5.71 4.86
C ARG A 132 6.48 -4.57 4.53
N VAL A 133 5.21 -4.91 4.37
CA VAL A 133 4.12 -3.96 4.13
C VAL A 133 3.24 -3.91 5.36
N GLY A 134 2.82 -2.72 5.79
CA GLY A 134 1.94 -2.55 6.94
C GLY A 134 0.74 -1.67 6.64
N LEU A 135 -0.41 -1.94 7.25
CA LEU A 135 -1.58 -1.05 7.19
C LEU A 135 -1.60 -0.15 8.42
N ILE A 136 -1.61 1.17 8.22
CA ILE A 136 -1.78 2.16 9.27
C ILE A 136 -3.26 2.47 9.43
N SER A 137 -3.75 2.35 10.67
CA SER A 137 -5.11 2.76 11.02
C SER A 137 -5.19 4.28 11.19
N GLN A 138 -6.20 4.91 10.59
CA GLN A 138 -6.44 6.34 10.78
C GLN A 138 -6.79 6.72 12.22
N TYR A 139 -7.34 5.79 13.00
CA TYR A 139 -7.85 6.07 14.34
C TYR A 139 -6.73 6.02 15.38
N THR A 140 -5.81 5.08 15.20
CA THR A 140 -4.72 4.85 16.16
C THR A 140 -3.39 5.37 15.66
N GLU A 141 -3.22 5.63 14.36
CA GLU A 141 -1.92 5.87 13.71
C GLU A 141 -0.90 4.72 13.95
N ASP A 142 -1.37 3.54 14.37
CA ASP A 142 -0.55 2.34 14.58
C ASP A 142 -0.69 1.37 13.39
N ILE A 143 0.33 0.52 13.18
CA ILE A 143 0.30 -0.54 12.17
C ILE A 143 -0.47 -1.73 12.74
N VAL A 144 -1.61 -2.06 12.12
CA VAL A 144 -2.56 -3.07 12.61
C VAL A 144 -2.50 -4.37 11.80
N VAL A 145 -1.97 -4.34 10.59
CA VAL A 145 -1.76 -5.50 9.71
C VAL A 145 -0.34 -5.44 9.16
N VAL A 146 0.30 -6.60 9.00
CA VAL A 146 1.62 -6.73 8.37
C VAL A 146 1.60 -7.89 7.37
N LEU A 147 2.16 -7.66 6.19
CA LEU A 147 2.49 -8.64 5.16
C LEU A 147 4.00 -8.62 4.90
N ASP A 148 4.56 -9.72 4.42
CA ASP A 148 6.01 -9.89 4.25
C ASP A 148 6.58 -9.06 3.08
N SER A 149 5.77 -8.71 2.08
CA SER A 149 6.23 -7.94 0.91
C SER A 149 5.09 -7.33 0.08
N PHE A 150 5.44 -6.46 -0.87
CA PHE A 150 4.51 -5.97 -1.90
C PHE A 150 3.96 -7.10 -2.77
N GLU A 151 4.76 -8.12 -3.07
CA GLU A 151 4.32 -9.29 -3.83
C GLU A 151 3.30 -10.14 -3.05
N GLU A 152 3.43 -10.22 -1.73
CA GLU A 152 2.40 -10.84 -0.88
C GLU A 152 1.13 -10.00 -0.87
N TRP A 153 1.25 -8.68 -0.74
CA TRP A 153 0.12 -7.75 -0.85
C TRP A 153 -0.64 -7.93 -2.18
N LEU A 154 0.07 -8.00 -3.32
CA LEU A 154 -0.52 -8.30 -4.63
C LEU A 154 -1.19 -9.68 -4.67
N THR A 155 -0.64 -10.67 -3.96
CA THR A 155 -1.22 -12.02 -3.89
C THR A 155 -2.58 -12.00 -3.20
N VAL A 156 -2.67 -11.29 -2.08
CA VAL A 156 -3.92 -11.16 -1.33
C VAL A 156 -4.95 -10.41 -2.19
N PHE A 157 -4.55 -9.26 -2.76
CA PHE A 157 -5.40 -8.49 -3.67
C PHE A 157 -5.94 -9.35 -4.83
N TRP A 158 -5.04 -10.00 -5.56
CA TRP A 158 -5.40 -10.70 -6.78
C TRP A 158 -6.25 -11.94 -6.51
N ASN A 159 -5.94 -12.71 -5.47
CA ASN A 159 -6.74 -13.87 -5.10
C ASN A 159 -8.18 -13.51 -4.70
N ALA A 160 -8.38 -12.31 -4.16
CA ALA A 160 -9.71 -11.83 -3.80
C ALA A 160 -10.50 -11.31 -5.01
N ASN A 161 -9.82 -10.70 -5.99
CA ASN A 161 -10.47 -9.85 -6.98
C ASN A 161 -10.47 -10.38 -8.42
N LYS A 162 -9.57 -11.30 -8.80
CA LYS A 162 -9.38 -11.72 -10.22
C LYS A 162 -10.62 -12.31 -10.90
N ASP A 163 -11.53 -12.87 -10.12
CA ASP A 163 -12.77 -13.52 -10.57
C ASP A 163 -14.02 -12.81 -9.99
N SER A 164 -13.86 -11.60 -9.43
CA SER A 164 -14.94 -10.84 -8.79
C SER A 164 -15.43 -9.72 -9.71
N ASP A 165 -16.76 -9.54 -9.76
CA ASP A 165 -17.39 -8.37 -10.41
C ASP A 165 -17.25 -7.10 -9.56
N ASP A 166 -17.18 -7.26 -8.23
CA ASP A 166 -17.01 -6.18 -7.26
C ASP A 166 -15.65 -6.36 -6.57
N ALA A 167 -14.67 -5.53 -6.93
CA ALA A 167 -13.37 -5.57 -6.29
C ALA A 167 -13.43 -5.02 -4.86
N VAL A 168 -12.63 -5.61 -3.97
CA VAL A 168 -12.49 -5.20 -2.57
C VAL A 168 -11.04 -4.88 -2.26
N SER A 169 -10.80 -3.98 -1.31
CA SER A 169 -9.44 -3.68 -0.86
C SER A 169 -8.81 -4.90 -0.15
N VAL A 170 -7.49 -4.96 -0.10
CA VAL A 170 -6.69 -6.01 0.55
C VAL A 170 -7.14 -6.17 2.00
N PHE A 171 -7.33 -5.08 2.73
CA PHE A 171 -7.79 -5.14 4.11
C PHE A 171 -9.17 -5.81 4.22
N HIS A 172 -10.12 -5.42 3.35
CA HIS A 172 -11.47 -5.98 3.31
C HIS A 172 -11.49 -7.45 2.90
N SER A 173 -10.57 -7.87 2.03
CA SER A 173 -10.44 -9.28 1.65
C SER A 173 -9.95 -10.17 2.81
N MET A 174 -9.11 -9.60 3.70
CA MET A 174 -8.54 -10.30 4.86
C MET A 174 -9.52 -10.38 6.03
N TYR A 175 -10.37 -9.37 6.21
CA TYR A 175 -11.30 -9.23 7.32
C TYR A 175 -12.71 -8.96 6.81
N LYS A 176 -13.50 -10.04 6.69
CA LYS A 176 -14.76 -10.03 5.92
C LYS A 176 -15.90 -9.33 6.65
N THR A 177 -15.93 -9.42 7.98
CA THR A 177 -16.98 -8.80 8.78
C THR A 177 -16.62 -7.37 9.16
N TRP A 178 -17.63 -6.55 9.44
CA TRP A 178 -17.39 -5.19 9.92
C TRP A 178 -16.77 -5.22 11.33
N GLU A 179 -17.22 -6.13 12.18
CA GLU A 179 -16.74 -6.30 13.55
C GLU A 179 -15.25 -6.69 13.61
N GLU A 180 -14.78 -7.59 12.74
CA GLU A 180 -13.36 -7.94 12.64
C GLU A 180 -12.50 -6.74 12.25
N ARG A 181 -13.01 -5.92 11.31
CA ARG A 181 -12.32 -4.71 10.85
C ARG A 181 -12.24 -3.66 11.97
N GLU A 182 -13.33 -3.40 12.66
CA GLU A 182 -13.37 -2.42 13.76
C GLU A 182 -12.54 -2.86 14.96
N ASP A 183 -12.53 -4.15 15.31
CA ASP A 183 -11.69 -4.67 16.39
C ASP A 183 -10.21 -4.38 16.16
N LEU A 184 -9.78 -4.35 14.90
CA LEU A 184 -8.40 -4.01 14.51
C LEU A 184 -8.18 -2.50 14.39
N LEU A 185 -9.08 -1.79 13.71
CA LEU A 185 -8.90 -0.38 13.40
C LEU A 185 -9.12 0.52 14.63
N ARG A 186 -10.06 0.15 15.51
CA ARG A 186 -10.52 0.96 16.64
C ARG A 186 -10.79 0.09 17.88
N PRO A 187 -9.77 -0.44 18.59
CA PRO A 187 -9.95 -1.43 19.65
C PRO A 187 -10.94 -1.08 20.77
N ASP A 188 -11.19 0.22 21.02
CA ASP A 188 -12.13 0.70 22.03
C ASP A 188 -13.56 0.92 21.51
N TRP A 189 -13.87 0.52 20.27
CA TRP A 189 -15.16 0.81 19.65
C TRP A 189 -16.36 0.18 20.38
N ARG A 190 -16.15 -0.98 21.01
CA ARG A 190 -17.17 -1.73 21.75
C ARG A 190 -17.53 -1.12 23.10
N ASN A 191 -16.78 -0.14 23.58
CA ASN A 191 -16.96 0.48 24.90
C ASN A 191 -17.67 1.85 24.82
N GLN A 192 -18.26 2.19 23.67
CA GLN A 192 -18.86 3.51 23.41
C GLN A 192 -20.39 3.58 23.60
N ASP A 193 -20.97 2.63 24.35
CA ASP A 193 -22.39 2.62 24.73
C ASP A 193 -22.71 3.48 25.96
#